data_AF-A0A2V5M6S6-F1
#
_entry.id   AF-A0A2V5M6S6-F1
#
_cell.length_a   1.000
_cell.length_b   1.000
_cell.length_c   1.000
_cell.angle_alpha   90.00
_cell.angle_beta   90.00
_cell.angle_gamma   90.00
#
_symmetry.space_group_name_H-M   'P 1'
#
loop_
_entity.id
_entity.type
_entity.pdbx_description
1 polymer ?
#
loop_
_entity_poly.entity_id
_entity_poly.type
_entity_poly.pdbx_seq_one_letter_code
_entity_poly.pdbx_strand_id
1 'polypeptide(L)'
;QAIVRGELDKIDKEMPILQPNTLDAIVRQSLGQQRLTMGLLGAFAGVALLLAIVGIYGAVAYTVEQRTSEIGVRMALGAQVTDVLRLVVKQGMNPVLLGLVIGLAAMLGAGHLIAAQLYQISPHNPLLITVTAAALGIAALLACLIPAHRATRVDPIVALRAE
;
A
#
# COMPACT_ATOMS: atom_id res chain seq x y z
N GLN A 1 -5.63 -19.39 -39.62
CA GLN A 1 -5.27 -20.76 -39.19
C GLN A 1 -5.27 -21.81 -40.31
N ALA A 2 -5.95 -21.59 -41.45
CA ALA A 2 -5.92 -22.52 -42.60
C ALA A 2 -4.66 -22.41 -43.49
N ILE A 3 -4.04 -21.22 -43.56
CA ILE A 3 -2.97 -20.93 -44.53
C ILE A 3 -1.63 -21.57 -44.13
N VAL A 4 -1.34 -21.67 -42.83
CA VAL A 4 -0.08 -22.27 -42.33
C VAL A 4 -0.06 -23.80 -42.50
N ARG A 5 -1.24 -24.45 -42.48
CA ARG A 5 -1.35 -25.90 -42.71
C ARG A 5 -1.02 -26.30 -44.15
N GLY A 6 -1.32 -25.43 -45.13
CA GLY A 6 -1.10 -25.73 -46.55
C GLY A 6 0.38 -25.74 -46.96
N GLU A 7 1.25 -25.06 -46.21
CA GLU A 7 2.69 -25.01 -46.52
C GLU A 7 3.51 -26.04 -45.74
N LEU A 8 3.06 -26.51 -44.57
CA LEU A 8 3.76 -27.59 -43.84
C LEU A 8 3.50 -28.99 -44.38
N ASP A 9 2.39 -29.19 -45.11
CA ASP A 9 2.05 -30.49 -45.72
C ASP A 9 2.97 -30.86 -46.92
N LYS A 10 3.84 -29.94 -47.34
CA LYS A 10 4.82 -30.14 -48.43
C LYS A 10 6.20 -30.60 -47.97
N ILE A 11 6.52 -30.49 -46.68
CA ILE A 11 7.91 -30.59 -46.21
C ILE A 11 8.21 -31.94 -45.55
N ASP A 12 7.32 -32.51 -44.73
CA ASP A 12 7.58 -33.84 -44.16
C ASP A 12 6.32 -34.48 -43.55
N LYS A 13 5.98 -35.68 -44.02
CA LYS A 13 4.74 -36.39 -43.66
C LYS A 13 4.93 -37.38 -42.50
N GLU A 14 6.16 -37.54 -42.01
CA GLU A 14 6.49 -38.56 -41.00
C GLU A 14 6.81 -38.01 -39.60
N MET A 15 6.71 -36.69 -39.36
CA MET A 15 6.84 -36.17 -37.99
C MET A 15 5.55 -36.38 -37.19
N PRO A 16 5.56 -37.19 -36.12
CA PRO A 16 4.43 -37.26 -35.20
C PRO A 16 4.39 -35.92 -34.46
N ILE A 17 3.45 -35.06 -34.82
CA ILE A 17 3.18 -33.81 -34.10
C ILE A 17 2.56 -34.20 -32.75
N LEU A 18 3.41 -34.52 -31.77
CA LEU A 18 3.03 -34.64 -30.38
C LEU A 18 2.62 -33.25 -29.88
N GLN A 19 1.32 -32.98 -29.96
CA GLN A 19 0.60 -31.81 -29.44
C GLN A 19 1.08 -30.46 -30.01
N PRO A 20 0.30 -29.81 -30.90
CA PRO A 20 0.57 -28.44 -31.32
C PRO A 20 0.19 -27.48 -30.18
N ASN A 21 0.96 -27.50 -29.09
CA ASN A 21 0.92 -26.40 -28.15
C ASN A 21 1.60 -25.21 -28.83
N THR A 22 0.78 -24.31 -29.34
CA THR A 22 1.22 -22.98 -29.76
C THR A 22 2.06 -22.36 -28.64
N LEU A 23 3.05 -21.53 -28.98
CA LEU A 23 3.81 -20.78 -27.97
C LEU A 23 2.88 -20.05 -26.97
N ASP A 24 1.69 -19.64 -27.42
CA ASP A 24 0.62 -19.09 -26.58
C ASP A 24 0.13 -20.02 -25.47
N ALA A 25 0.04 -21.34 -25.70
CA ALA A 25 -0.41 -22.31 -24.68
C ALA A 25 0.67 -22.51 -23.60
N ILE A 26 1.94 -22.56 -23.99
CA ILE A 26 3.08 -22.69 -23.06
C ILE A 26 3.24 -21.39 -22.25
N VAL A 27 3.12 -20.22 -22.90
CA VAL A 27 3.14 -18.91 -22.23
C VAL A 27 1.95 -18.77 -21.27
N ARG A 28 0.75 -19.21 -21.64
CA ARG A 28 -0.42 -19.19 -20.72
C ARG A 28 -0.23 -20.12 -19.52
N GLN A 29 0.41 -21.27 -19.71
CA GLN A 29 0.66 -22.21 -18.62
C GLN A 29 1.76 -21.70 -17.66
N SER A 30 2.82 -21.08 -18.18
CA SER A 30 3.85 -20.43 -17.34
C SER A 30 3.34 -19.15 -16.65
N LEU A 31 2.49 -18.36 -17.31
CA LEU A 31 1.90 -17.15 -16.72
C LEU A 31 0.78 -17.46 -15.72
N GLY A 32 0.16 -18.63 -15.76
CA GLY A 32 -0.91 -19.02 -14.86
C GLY A 32 -0.48 -19.01 -13.39
N GLN A 33 0.67 -19.64 -13.09
CA GLN A 33 1.21 -19.70 -11.73
C GLN A 33 1.71 -18.33 -11.26
N GLN A 34 2.40 -17.57 -12.13
CA GLN A 34 2.89 -16.24 -11.78
C GLN A 34 1.74 -15.24 -11.53
N ARG A 35 0.65 -15.31 -12.31
CA ARG A 35 -0.56 -14.49 -12.09
C ARG A 35 -1.27 -14.83 -10.79
N LEU A 36 -1.36 -16.11 -10.45
CA LEU A 36 -1.94 -16.54 -9.17
C LEU A 36 -1.12 -15.96 -8.01
N THR A 37 0.20 -16.12 -8.03
CA THR A 37 1.09 -15.58 -6.99
C THR A 37 0.99 -14.06 -6.90
N MET A 38 1.03 -13.33 -8.02
CA MET A 38 0.85 -11.87 -8.02
C MET A 38 -0.53 -11.46 -7.47
N GLY A 39 -1.59 -12.18 -7.82
CA GLY A 39 -2.94 -11.93 -7.31
C GLY A 39 -3.04 -12.13 -5.79
N LEU A 40 -2.45 -13.21 -5.27
CA LEU A 40 -2.39 -13.47 -3.83
C LEU A 40 -1.58 -12.40 -3.10
N LEU A 41 -0.38 -12.06 -3.58
CA LEU A 41 0.43 -10.98 -2.98
C LEU A 41 -0.31 -9.65 -3.02
N GLY A 42 -1.00 -9.33 -4.11
CA GLY A 42 -1.83 -8.13 -4.23
C GLY A 42 -2.96 -8.12 -3.21
N ALA A 43 -3.65 -9.25 -3.00
CA ALA A 43 -4.70 -9.37 -1.99
C ALA A 43 -4.14 -9.20 -0.56
N PHE A 44 -3.03 -9.86 -0.24
CA PHE A 44 -2.35 -9.71 1.05
C PHE A 44 -1.89 -8.28 1.29
N ALA A 45 -1.31 -7.62 0.29
CA ALA A 45 -0.92 -6.22 0.37
C ALA A 45 -2.14 -5.30 0.62
N GLY A 46 -3.27 -5.59 -0.04
CA GLY A 46 -4.53 -4.88 0.19
C GLY A 46 -5.04 -5.03 1.63
N VAL A 47 -5.05 -6.25 2.17
CA VAL A 47 -5.44 -6.50 3.56
C VAL A 47 -4.48 -5.83 4.55
N ALA A 48 -3.17 -5.93 4.32
CA ALA A 48 -2.17 -5.27 5.15
C ALA A 48 -2.35 -3.75 5.16
N LEU A 49 -2.65 -3.16 4.00
CA LEU A 49 -2.94 -1.73 3.87
C LEU A 49 -4.20 -1.34 4.65
N LEU A 50 -5.26 -2.13 4.57
CA LEU A 50 -6.48 -1.91 5.35
C LEU A 50 -6.22 -1.98 6.86
N LEU A 51 -5.46 -2.98 7.31
CA LEU A 51 -5.08 -3.11 8.73
C LEU A 51 -4.22 -1.93 9.19
N ALA A 52 -3.30 -1.45 8.35
CA ALA A 52 -2.51 -0.26 8.65
C ALA A 52 -3.40 0.98 8.79
N ILE A 53 -4.36 1.19 7.88
CA ILE A 53 -5.33 2.29 7.94
C ILE A 53 -6.14 2.23 9.25
N VAL A 54 -6.67 1.05 9.60
CA VAL A 54 -7.44 0.86 10.84
C VAL A 54 -6.57 1.12 12.07
N GLY A 55 -5.33 0.63 12.09
CA GLY A 55 -4.39 0.85 13.19
C GLY A 55 -4.03 2.32 13.37
N ILE A 56 -3.74 3.03 12.28
CA ILE A 56 -3.46 4.48 12.29
C ILE A 56 -4.71 5.24 12.77
N TYR A 57 -5.88 4.93 12.23
CA TYR A 57 -7.14 5.54 12.66
C TYR A 57 -7.37 5.34 14.16
N GLY A 58 -7.23 4.11 14.67
CA GLY A 58 -7.43 3.78 16.07
C GLY A 58 -6.44 4.48 16.99
N ALA A 59 -5.15 4.48 16.63
CA ALA A 59 -4.11 5.16 17.39
C ALA A 59 -4.37 6.68 17.44
N VAL A 60 -4.68 7.31 16.31
CA VAL A 60 -4.96 8.74 16.25
C VAL A 60 -6.25 9.08 16.99
N ALA A 61 -7.33 8.33 16.79
CA ALA A 61 -8.60 8.54 17.48
C ALA A 61 -8.44 8.44 19.00
N TYR A 62 -7.69 7.45 19.49
CA TYR A 62 -7.39 7.30 20.91
C TYR A 62 -6.62 8.51 21.46
N THR A 63 -5.59 8.98 20.73
CA THR A 63 -4.83 10.17 21.16
C THR A 63 -5.67 11.45 21.16
N VAL A 64 -6.63 11.58 20.25
CA VAL A 64 -7.59 12.70 20.21
C VAL A 64 -8.52 12.63 21.42
N GLU A 65 -9.10 11.46 21.71
CA GLU A 65 -10.02 11.28 22.84
C GLU A 65 -9.33 11.62 24.17
N GLN A 66 -8.09 11.18 24.36
CA GLN A 66 -7.31 11.47 25.57
C GLN A 66 -6.93 12.96 25.72
N ARG A 67 -6.91 13.73 24.62
CA ARG A 67 -6.58 15.16 24.60
C ARG A 67 -7.80 16.06 24.37
N THR A 68 -9.00 15.52 24.44
CA THR A 68 -10.25 16.26 24.16
C THR A 68 -10.40 17.47 25.07
N SER A 69 -10.01 17.36 26.35
CA SER A 69 -10.04 18.47 27.31
C SER A 69 -9.09 19.61 26.92
N GLU A 70 -7.84 19.30 26.58
CA GLU A 70 -6.86 20.30 26.11
C GLU A 70 -7.32 20.98 24.81
N ILE A 71 -7.86 20.20 23.88
CA ILE A 71 -8.39 20.70 22.60
C ILE A 71 -9.59 21.61 22.86
N GLY A 72 -10.49 21.23 23.77
CA GLY A 72 -11.65 22.03 24.18
C GLY A 72 -11.27 23.37 24.81
N VAL A 73 -10.27 23.39 25.70
CA VAL A 73 -9.75 24.62 26.30
C VAL A 73 -9.10 25.53 25.25
N ARG A 74 -8.29 24.97 24.33
CA ARG A 74 -7.70 25.75 23.23
C ARG A 74 -8.77 26.36 22.33
N MET A 75 -9.80 25.60 21.98
CA MET A 75 -10.93 26.09 21.18
C MET A 75 -11.70 27.20 21.92
N ALA A 76 -11.92 27.06 23.23
CA ALA A 76 -12.57 28.10 24.05
C ALA A 76 -11.75 29.40 24.15
N LEU A 77 -10.42 29.30 24.08
CA LEU A 77 -9.50 30.43 24.01
C LEU A 77 -9.38 31.05 22.60
N GLY A 78 -10.15 30.55 21.62
CA GLY A 78 -10.19 31.10 20.26
C GLY A 78 -9.20 30.48 19.27
N ALA A 79 -8.62 29.32 19.58
CA ALA A 79 -7.76 28.61 18.63
C ALA A 79 -8.52 28.25 17.34
N GLN A 80 -7.85 28.38 16.20
CA GLN A 80 -8.47 28.08 14.92
C GLN A 80 -8.57 26.56 14.72
N VAL A 81 -9.67 26.12 14.12
CA VAL A 81 -9.92 24.71 13.74
C VAL A 81 -8.75 24.11 12.94
N THR A 82 -8.09 24.93 12.12
CA THR A 82 -6.91 24.56 11.32
C THR A 82 -5.69 24.19 12.16
N ASP A 83 -5.50 24.84 13.32
CA ASP A 83 -4.36 24.56 14.21
C ASP A 83 -4.52 23.20 14.90
N VAL A 84 -5.74 22.87 15.31
CA VAL A 84 -6.08 21.55 15.87
C VAL A 84 -5.91 20.47 14.81
N LEU A 85 -6.44 20.70 13.60
CA LEU A 85 -6.30 19.75 12.49
C LEU A 85 -4.82 19.49 12.17
N ARG A 86 -4.00 20.54 12.06
CA ARG A 86 -2.57 20.43 11.77
C ARG A 86 -1.82 19.70 12.88
N LEU A 87 -2.17 19.94 14.14
CA LEU A 87 -1.56 19.27 15.28
C LEU A 87 -1.81 17.76 15.24
N VAL A 88 -3.08 17.36 15.07
CA VAL A 88 -3.48 15.95 15.06
C VAL A 88 -2.87 15.23 13.86
N VAL A 89 -2.94 15.82 12.66
CA VAL A 89 -2.32 15.24 11.46
C VAL A 89 -0.81 15.12 11.63
N LYS A 90 -0.12 16.12 12.17
CA LYS A 90 1.34 16.06 12.38
C LYS A 90 1.72 14.97 13.39
N GLN A 91 0.97 14.84 14.49
CA GLN A 91 1.19 13.76 15.46
C GLN A 91 0.92 12.38 14.86
N GLY A 92 -0.16 12.22 14.10
CA GLY A 92 -0.50 10.96 13.43
C GLY A 92 0.49 10.58 12.31
N MET A 93 1.04 11.57 11.59
CA MET A 93 1.98 11.31 10.49
C MET A 93 3.41 11.03 10.96
N ASN A 94 3.80 11.47 12.14
CA ASN A 94 5.15 11.24 12.66
C ASN A 94 5.54 9.75 12.76
N PRO A 95 4.72 8.85 13.35
CA PRO A 95 5.03 7.41 13.36
C PRO A 95 4.98 6.80 11.96
N VAL A 96 4.15 7.33 11.06
CA VAL A 96 4.07 6.88 9.66
C VAL A 96 5.38 7.17 8.93
N LEU A 97 5.92 8.39 9.07
CA LEU A 97 7.19 8.78 8.46
C LEU A 97 8.35 7.94 9.00
N LEU A 98 8.39 7.70 10.31
CA LEU A 98 9.40 6.81 10.91
C LEU A 98 9.29 5.39 10.36
N GLY A 99 8.07 4.84 10.30
CA GLY A 99 7.81 3.53 9.71
C GLY A 99 8.22 3.46 8.25
N LEU A 100 7.99 4.52 7.47
CA LEU A 100 8.37 4.60 6.06
C LEU A 100 9.89 4.58 5.88
N VAL A 101 10.62 5.37 6.68
CA VAL A 101 12.09 5.41 6.64
C VAL A 101 12.68 4.05 7.03
N ILE A 102 12.18 3.44 8.11
CA ILE A 102 12.62 2.13 8.57
C ILE A 102 12.31 1.06 7.52
N GLY A 103 11.11 1.07 6.94
CA GLY A 103 10.68 0.14 5.91
C GLY A 103 11.53 0.24 4.64
N LEU A 104 11.85 1.46 4.20
CA LEU A 104 12.76 1.70 3.07
C LEU A 104 14.17 1.19 3.37
N ALA A 105 14.72 1.48 4.54
CA ALA A 105 16.03 0.98 4.94
C ALA A 105 16.07 -0.56 4.98
N ALA A 106 15.02 -1.19 5.54
CA ALA A 106 14.88 -2.63 5.59
C ALA A 106 14.75 -3.25 4.19
N MET A 107 13.98 -2.63 3.29
CA MET A 107 13.84 -3.04 1.89
C MET A 107 15.19 -3.03 1.15
N LEU A 108 15.97 -1.95 1.29
CA LEU A 108 17.28 -1.83 0.66
C LEU A 108 18.26 -2.88 1.21
N GLY A 109 18.27 -3.08 2.54
CA GLY A 109 19.11 -4.09 3.20
C GLY A 109 18.76 -5.52 2.77
N ALA A 110 17.48 -5.87 2.79
CA ALA A 110 17.00 -7.18 2.34
C ALA A 110 17.23 -7.39 0.84
N GLY A 111 17.02 -6.35 0.04
CA GLY A 111 17.29 -6.36 -1.39
C GLY A 111 18.76 -6.66 -1.70
N HIS A 112 19.69 -6.11 -0.92
CA HIS A 112 21.12 -6.39 -1.06
C HIS A 112 21.47 -7.85 -0.74
N LEU A 113 20.93 -8.40 0.34
CA LEU A 113 21.14 -9.81 0.74
C LEU A 113 20.60 -10.80 -0.31
N ILE A 114 19.44 -10.52 -0.89
CA ILE A 114 18.81 -11.38 -1.90
C ILE A 114 19.50 -11.23 -3.26
N ALA A 115 19.91 -10.01 -3.64
CA ALA A 115 20.65 -9.77 -4.88
C ALA A 115 21.99 -10.50 -4.92
N ALA A 116 22.63 -10.73 -3.77
CA ALA A 116 23.84 -11.55 -3.67
C ALA A 116 23.60 -13.02 -4.08
N GLN A 117 22.35 -13.51 -4.08
CA GLN A 117 21.99 -14.87 -4.47
C GLN A 117 21.30 -14.96 -5.85
N LEU A 118 20.83 -13.84 -6.42
CA LEU A 118 20.00 -13.83 -7.62
C LEU A 118 20.65 -12.98 -8.72
N TYR A 119 21.37 -13.64 -9.62
CA TYR A 119 21.99 -13.04 -10.80
C TYR A 119 20.92 -12.32 -11.65
N GLN A 120 21.18 -11.05 -12.03
CA GLN A 120 20.48 -10.26 -13.07
C GLN A 120 19.07 -9.66 -12.83
N ILE A 121 18.57 -9.52 -11.61
CA ILE A 121 17.35 -8.70 -11.38
C ILE A 121 17.76 -7.39 -10.72
N SER A 122 17.61 -6.26 -11.43
CA SER A 122 17.89 -4.93 -10.88
C SER A 122 16.86 -4.64 -9.76
N PRO A 123 17.23 -4.73 -8.46
CA PRO A 123 16.25 -4.76 -7.36
C PRO A 123 15.66 -3.38 -7.04
N HIS A 124 16.25 -2.33 -7.60
CA HIS A 124 16.05 -0.94 -7.17
C HIS A 124 15.39 -0.14 -8.29
N ASN A 125 14.12 -0.42 -8.57
CA ASN A 125 13.35 0.44 -9.48
C ASN A 125 12.85 1.67 -8.69
N PRO A 126 13.39 2.88 -8.94
CA PRO A 126 13.02 4.09 -8.21
C PRO A 126 11.55 4.47 -8.41
N LEU A 127 10.96 4.09 -9.54
CA LEU A 127 9.54 4.33 -9.80
C LEU A 127 8.65 3.51 -8.85
N LEU A 128 8.98 2.24 -8.62
CA LEU A 128 8.18 1.38 -7.74
C LEU A 128 8.28 1.84 -6.28
N ILE A 129 9.49 2.24 -5.85
CA ILE A 129 9.72 2.76 -4.49
C ILE A 129 8.94 4.06 -4.28
N THR A 130 8.97 4.99 -5.23
CA THR A 130 8.26 6.27 -5.11
C THR A 130 6.74 6.09 -5.15
N VAL A 131 6.22 5.25 -6.04
CA VAL A 131 4.78 4.96 -6.14
C VAL A 131 4.26 4.27 -4.87
N THR A 132 4.97 3.28 -4.34
CA THR A 132 4.55 2.58 -3.12
C THR A 132 4.61 3.49 -1.89
N ALA A 133 5.70 4.26 -1.73
CA ALA A 133 5.82 5.25 -0.67
C ALA A 133 4.70 6.30 -0.73
N ALA A 134 4.37 6.80 -1.93
CA ALA A 134 3.27 7.74 -2.12
C ALA A 134 1.91 7.12 -1.80
N ALA A 135 1.66 5.88 -2.25
CA ALA A 135 0.41 5.17 -1.96
C ALA A 135 0.20 4.96 -0.45
N LEU A 136 1.24 4.52 0.27
CA LEU A 136 1.21 4.37 1.73
C LEU A 136 1.02 5.72 2.43
N GLY A 137 1.71 6.77 1.98
CA GLY A 137 1.58 8.12 2.52
C GLY A 137 0.17 8.69 2.34
N ILE A 138 -0.44 8.53 1.16
CA ILE A 138 -1.82 8.96 0.90
C ILE A 138 -2.80 8.17 1.77
N ALA A 139 -2.65 6.84 1.86
CA ALA A 139 -3.51 6.00 2.70
C ALA A 139 -3.45 6.41 4.18
N ALA A 140 -2.25 6.63 4.71
CA ALA A 140 -2.06 7.11 6.08
C ALA A 140 -2.65 8.51 6.29
N LEU A 141 -2.49 9.42 5.33
CA LEU A 141 -3.05 10.75 5.40
C LEU A 141 -4.58 10.72 5.43
N LEU A 142 -5.21 9.91 4.57
CA LEU A 142 -6.65 9.68 4.59
C LEU A 142 -7.11 9.09 5.94
N ALA A 143 -6.37 8.13 6.49
CA ALA A 143 -6.66 7.54 7.80
C ALA A 143 -6.61 8.57 8.94
N CYS A 144 -5.65 9.51 8.89
CA CYS A 144 -5.49 10.58 9.89
C CYS A 144 -6.51 11.72 9.75
N LEU A 145 -6.98 12.02 8.53
CA LEU A 145 -7.90 13.14 8.29
C LEU A 145 -9.27 12.92 8.95
N ILE A 146 -9.78 11.69 8.96
CA ILE A 146 -11.08 11.36 9.56
C ILE A 146 -11.12 11.68 11.07
N PRO A 147 -10.22 11.16 11.93
CA PRO A 147 -10.21 11.46 13.36
C PRO A 147 -9.81 12.91 13.63
N ALA A 148 -8.94 13.51 12.81
CA ALA A 148 -8.58 14.92 12.94
C ALA A 148 -9.79 15.83 12.69
N HIS A 149 -10.62 15.52 11.69
CA HIS A 149 -11.87 16.24 11.45
C HIS A 149 -12.90 15.97 12.55
N ARG A 150 -12.99 14.75 13.10
CA ARG A 150 -13.81 14.47 14.30
C ARG A 150 -13.38 15.32 15.49
N ALA A 151 -12.07 15.49 15.74
CA ALA A 151 -11.55 16.33 16.83
C ALA A 151 -12.06 17.77 16.77
N THR A 152 -12.18 18.32 15.56
CA THR A 152 -12.65 19.70 15.33
C THR A 152 -14.15 19.90 15.51
N ARG A 153 -14.92 18.80 15.52
CA ARG A 153 -16.38 18.79 15.74
C ARG A 153 -16.76 18.43 17.17
N VAL A 154 -15.80 18.17 18.05
CA VAL A 154 -16.08 17.99 19.47
C VAL A 154 -16.55 19.33 20.01
N ASP A 155 -17.79 19.35 20.47
CA ASP A 155 -18.46 20.53 20.98
C ASP A 155 -17.81 20.94 22.33
N PRO A 156 -17.16 22.11 22.44
CA PRO A 156 -16.44 22.51 23.65
C PRO A 156 -17.35 22.60 24.89
N ILE A 157 -18.66 22.79 24.68
CA ILE A 157 -19.66 22.81 25.77
C ILE A 157 -19.87 21.41 26.38
N VAL A 158 -19.72 20.33 25.61
CA VAL A 158 -19.80 18.94 26.14
C VAL A 158 -18.52 18.58 26.90
N ALA A 159 -17.36 19.07 26.43
CA ALA A 159 -16.08 18.87 27.10
C ALA A 159 -16.00 19.54 28.48
N LEU A 160 -16.71 20.67 28.69
CA LEU A 160 -16.76 21.37 29.97
C LEU A 160 -17.82 20.82 30.96
N ARG A 161 -18.75 19.98 30.49
CA ARG A 161 -19.86 19.43 31.30
C ARG A 161 -19.62 18.00 31.77
N ALA A 162 -18.49 17.41 31.37
CA ALA A 162 -18.04 16.08 31.80
C ALA A 162 -17.19 16.13 33.09
N GLU A 163 -17.05 17.32 33.69
CA GLU A 163 -16.48 17.57 35.03
C GLU A 163 -17.60 18.10 35.94
#